data_AF-A0A966GZY9-F1
#
_entry.id   AF-A0A966GZY9-F1
#
_cell.length_a   1.000
_cell.length_b   1.000
_cell.length_c   1.000
_cell.angle_alpha   90.00
_cell.angle_beta   90.00
_cell.angle_gamma   90.00
#
_symmetry.space_group_name_H-M   'P 1'
#
loop_
_entity.id
_entity.type
_entity.pdbx_description
1 polymer ?
#
loop_
_entity_poly.entity_id
_entity_poly.type
_entity_poly.pdbx_seq_one_letter_code
_entity_poly.pdbx_strand_id
1 'polypeptide(L)'
;MENARPGRFHKPDHFLTLATASPVRALADIIDTYTLDDLRQELALWQELALCNDDSAYAEAPARENLLAFLQAFQRTIEALYTTRLKKLKYQSPARAALNTPTLLTLQEQAQPMPVIRQFAETFTSAYTQAELLDLLEAVISYRGKKKIQLGSVVFFYQRLCVLGSLVYQMV
;
A
#
# COMPACT_ATOMS: atom_id res chain seq x y z
N MET A 1 10.98 -35.67 -10.16
CA MET A 1 10.97 -34.48 -11.05
C MET A 1 12.24 -33.71 -10.77
N GLU A 2 13.08 -33.62 -11.79
CA GLU A 2 14.41 -33.01 -11.73
C GLU A 2 14.27 -31.49 -11.61
N ASN A 3 14.79 -30.90 -10.52
CA ASN A 3 14.81 -29.44 -10.37
C ASN A 3 15.83 -28.88 -11.36
N ALA A 4 15.34 -28.43 -12.53
CA ALA A 4 16.16 -27.72 -13.51
C ALA A 4 16.83 -26.52 -12.83
N ARG A 5 18.17 -26.49 -12.86
CA ARG A 5 18.93 -25.36 -12.31
C ARG A 5 18.54 -24.09 -13.07
N PRO A 6 18.26 -22.98 -12.38
CA PRO A 6 17.89 -21.74 -13.06
C PRO A 6 19.01 -21.32 -14.01
N GLY A 7 18.67 -21.13 -15.29
CA GLY A 7 19.60 -20.69 -16.32
C GLY A 7 20.16 -19.28 -16.05
N ARG A 8 21.18 -18.89 -16.82
CA ARG A 8 21.74 -17.53 -16.79
C ARG A 8 20.62 -16.49 -17.02
N PHE A 9 20.62 -15.41 -16.24
CA PHE A 9 19.60 -14.34 -16.22
C PHE A 9 18.24 -14.68 -15.57
N HIS A 10 18.17 -15.72 -14.74
CA HIS A 10 16.99 -15.97 -13.92
C HIS A 10 17.11 -15.27 -12.56
N LYS A 11 16.25 -14.29 -12.29
CA LYS A 11 16.04 -13.78 -10.92
C LYS A 11 14.94 -14.63 -10.26
N PRO A 12 15.07 -14.95 -8.96
CA PRO A 12 13.96 -15.54 -8.21
C PRO A 12 12.70 -14.71 -8.36
N ASP A 13 11.53 -15.34 -8.34
CA ASP A 13 10.25 -14.66 -8.51
C ASP A 13 10.15 -13.42 -7.60
N HIS A 14 10.19 -12.26 -8.24
CA HIS A 14 10.15 -10.99 -7.54
C HIS A 14 8.72 -10.74 -7.02
N PHE A 15 8.56 -10.09 -5.87
CA PHE A 15 7.24 -9.91 -5.24
C PHE A 15 6.19 -9.32 -6.18
N LEU A 16 6.57 -8.36 -7.03
CA LEU A 16 5.68 -7.79 -8.03
C LEU A 16 5.21 -8.82 -9.08
N THR A 17 6.09 -9.72 -9.52
CA THR A 17 5.74 -10.81 -10.45
C THR A 17 4.79 -11.81 -9.79
N LEU A 18 5.03 -12.14 -8.53
CA LEU A 18 4.12 -12.98 -7.74
C LEU A 18 2.75 -12.33 -7.55
N ALA A 19 2.71 -11.02 -7.33
CA ALA A 19 1.48 -10.26 -7.16
C ALA A 19 0.63 -10.24 -8.44
N THR A 20 1.23 -10.12 -9.61
CA THR A 20 0.50 -10.25 -10.88
C THR A 20 -0.06 -11.66 -11.08
N ALA A 21 0.71 -12.69 -10.75
CA ALA A 21 0.30 -14.08 -10.94
C ALA A 21 -0.75 -14.54 -9.92
N SER A 22 -0.68 -14.06 -8.68
CA SER A 22 -1.59 -14.43 -7.61
C SER A 22 -1.89 -13.24 -6.68
N PRO A 23 -2.86 -12.39 -7.07
CA PRO A 23 -3.28 -11.19 -6.31
C PRO A 23 -3.65 -11.53 -4.85
N VAL A 24 -4.37 -12.64 -4.70
CA VAL A 24 -4.79 -13.23 -3.43
C VAL A 24 -3.61 -13.55 -2.51
N ARG A 25 -2.56 -14.16 -3.06
CA ARG A 25 -1.38 -14.59 -2.32
C ARG A 25 -0.54 -13.39 -1.93
N ALA A 26 -0.35 -12.43 -2.83
CA ALA A 26 0.42 -11.24 -2.52
C ALA A 26 -0.23 -10.39 -1.42
N LEU A 27 -1.57 -10.29 -1.39
CA LEU A 27 -2.27 -9.66 -0.27
C LEU A 27 -2.05 -10.43 1.05
N ALA A 28 -2.06 -11.76 1.04
CA ALA A 28 -1.75 -12.54 2.23
C ALA A 28 -0.31 -12.30 2.71
N ASP A 29 0.66 -12.32 1.79
CA ASP A 29 2.07 -12.05 2.09
C ASP A 29 2.27 -10.64 2.68
N ILE A 30 1.53 -9.64 2.17
CA ILE A 30 1.51 -8.28 2.73
C ILE A 30 0.98 -8.30 4.17
N ILE A 31 -0.15 -8.94 4.43
CA ILE A 31 -0.76 -9.00 5.77
C ILE A 31 0.13 -9.75 6.77
N ASP A 32 0.89 -10.74 6.30
CA ASP A 32 1.86 -11.47 7.12
C ASP A 32 3.12 -10.64 7.43
N THR A 33 3.47 -9.71 6.54
CA THR A 33 4.64 -8.82 6.71
C THR A 33 4.32 -7.55 7.50
N TYR A 34 3.19 -6.90 7.21
CA TYR A 34 2.78 -5.61 7.75
C TYR A 34 1.41 -5.69 8.41
N THR A 35 1.31 -5.20 9.64
CA THR A 35 0.02 -4.92 10.26
C THR A 35 -0.59 -3.65 9.66
N LEU A 36 -1.91 -3.44 9.81
CA LEU A 36 -2.54 -2.17 9.43
C LEU A 36 -1.91 -0.98 10.17
N ASP A 37 -1.50 -1.18 11.42
CA ASP A 37 -0.83 -0.14 12.21
C ASP A 37 0.53 0.23 11.60
N ASP A 38 1.33 -0.76 11.19
CA ASP A 38 2.61 -0.50 10.50
C ASP A 38 2.40 0.29 9.20
N LEU A 39 1.42 -0.10 8.39
CA LEU A 39 1.09 0.60 7.14
C LEU A 39 0.63 2.05 7.39
N ARG A 40 -0.21 2.27 8.42
CA ARG A 40 -0.69 3.60 8.80
C ARG A 40 0.47 4.50 9.25
N GLN A 41 1.33 4.00 10.13
CA GLN A 41 2.47 4.77 10.64
C GLN A 41 3.45 5.14 9.51
N GLU A 42 3.79 4.18 8.65
CA GLU A 42 4.74 4.41 7.56
C GLU A 42 4.13 5.34 6.49
N LEU A 43 2.86 5.19 6.12
CA LEU A 43 2.18 6.13 5.21
C LEU A 43 2.08 7.54 5.79
N ALA A 44 1.82 7.68 7.10
CA ALA A 44 1.81 8.98 7.76
C ALA A 44 3.19 9.64 7.72
N LEU A 45 4.26 8.86 7.94
CA LEU A 45 5.62 9.36 7.77
C LEU A 45 5.88 9.82 6.33
N TRP A 46 5.50 9.02 5.32
CA TRP A 46 5.67 9.37 3.91
C TRP A 46 4.92 10.64 3.53
N GLN A 47 3.68 10.78 4.01
CA GLN A 47 2.87 11.99 3.86
C GLN A 47 3.59 13.21 4.45
N GLU A 48 4.07 13.12 5.69
CA GLU A 48 4.78 14.23 6.35
C GLU A 48 6.05 14.63 5.60
N LEU A 49 6.81 13.65 5.10
CA LEU A 49 8.03 13.91 4.34
C LEU A 49 7.72 14.60 3.02
N ALA A 50 6.72 14.11 2.29
CA ALA A 50 6.29 14.70 1.03
C ALA A 50 5.80 16.16 1.21
N LEU A 51 5.01 16.42 2.26
CA LEU A 51 4.50 17.76 2.55
C LEU A 51 5.59 18.73 3.05
N CYS A 52 6.70 18.22 3.58
CA CYS A 52 7.85 19.00 4.00
C CYS A 52 8.97 19.04 2.94
N ASN A 53 8.74 18.48 1.75
CA ASN A 53 9.70 18.50 0.66
C ASN A 53 9.31 19.57 -0.36
N ASP A 54 9.96 20.73 -0.25
CA ASP A 54 9.74 21.87 -1.14
C ASP A 54 10.20 21.59 -2.59
N ASP A 55 11.07 20.58 -2.79
CA ASP A 55 11.62 20.17 -4.09
C ASP A 55 10.90 18.92 -4.66
N SER A 56 9.59 18.77 -4.40
CA SER A 56 8.79 17.62 -4.84
C SER A 56 7.63 18.01 -5.75
N ALA A 57 6.91 17.00 -6.26
CA ALA A 57 5.64 17.18 -6.97
C ALA A 57 4.56 17.94 -6.15
N TYR A 58 4.77 18.07 -4.84
CA TYR A 58 3.83 18.66 -3.89
C TYR A 58 4.23 20.08 -3.44
N ALA A 59 5.10 20.76 -4.18
CA ALA A 59 5.52 22.14 -3.92
C ALA A 59 4.33 23.14 -3.97
N GLU A 60 3.31 22.84 -4.78
CA GLU A 60 2.14 23.70 -4.95
C GLU A 60 0.96 23.27 -4.07
N ALA A 61 0.17 24.25 -3.60
CA ALA A 61 -0.96 23.99 -2.71
C ALA A 61 -2.01 23.00 -3.28
N PRO A 62 -2.43 23.12 -4.56
CA PRO A 62 -3.37 22.16 -5.13
C PRO A 62 -2.84 20.73 -5.18
N ALA A 63 -1.53 20.55 -5.41
CA ALA A 63 -0.90 19.23 -5.43
C ALA A 63 -0.92 18.60 -4.03
N ARG A 64 -0.70 19.39 -2.96
CA ARG A 64 -0.84 18.93 -1.58
C ARG A 64 -2.27 18.51 -1.24
N GLU A 65 -3.27 19.27 -1.68
CA GLU A 65 -4.67 18.93 -1.47
C GLU A 65 -5.03 17.60 -2.14
N ASN A 66 -4.57 17.39 -3.38
CA ASN A 66 -4.76 16.13 -4.11
C ASN A 66 -4.08 14.96 -3.40
N LEU A 67 -2.83 15.13 -2.94
CA LEU A 67 -2.11 14.11 -2.18
C LEU A 67 -2.87 13.72 -0.90
N LEU A 68 -3.35 14.71 -0.14
CA LEU A 68 -4.09 14.46 1.11
C LEU A 68 -5.39 13.68 0.83
N ALA A 69 -6.16 14.09 -0.18
CA ALA A 69 -7.38 13.40 -0.58
C ALA A 69 -7.09 11.96 -1.06
N PHE A 70 -6.04 11.79 -1.87
CA PHE A 70 -5.60 10.48 -2.35
C PHE A 70 -5.19 9.57 -1.19
N LEU A 71 -4.32 10.02 -0.30
CA LEU A 71 -3.83 9.22 0.83
C LEU A 71 -4.94 8.88 1.83
N GLN A 72 -5.90 9.77 2.04
CA GLN A 72 -7.07 9.48 2.85
C GLN A 72 -7.91 8.35 2.24
N ALA A 73 -8.22 8.44 0.94
CA ALA A 73 -8.97 7.40 0.24
C ALA A 73 -8.19 6.08 0.13
N PHE A 74 -6.87 6.16 -0.08
CA PHE A 74 -6.00 5.00 -0.22
C PHE A 74 -5.87 4.23 1.10
N GLN A 75 -5.67 4.92 2.24
CA GLN A 75 -5.64 4.28 3.55
C GLN A 75 -6.96 3.56 3.89
N ARG A 76 -8.12 4.19 3.61
CA ARG A 76 -9.43 3.53 3.75
C ARG A 76 -9.52 2.26 2.89
N THR A 77 -9.00 2.32 1.67
CA THR A 77 -8.99 1.19 0.74
C THR A 77 -8.10 0.05 1.20
N ILE A 78 -6.93 0.37 1.79
CA ILE A 78 -6.05 -0.62 2.41
C ILE A 78 -6.76 -1.35 3.56
N GLU A 79 -7.45 -0.62 4.45
CA GLU A 79 -8.24 -1.24 5.52
C GLU A 79 -9.34 -2.15 4.95
N ALA A 80 -9.98 -1.75 3.85
CA ALA A 80 -11.01 -2.54 3.18
C ALA A 80 -10.42 -3.83 2.60
N LEU A 81 -9.28 -3.75 1.90
CA LEU A 81 -8.54 -4.90 1.38
C LEU A 81 -8.16 -5.87 2.50
N TYR A 82 -7.60 -5.38 3.59
CA TYR A 82 -7.27 -6.21 4.76
C TYR A 82 -8.52 -6.90 5.31
N THR A 83 -9.63 -6.16 5.46
CA THR A 83 -10.89 -6.71 5.99
C THR A 83 -11.44 -7.88 5.15
N THR A 84 -11.21 -7.90 3.83
CA THR A 84 -11.60 -9.05 2.98
C THR A 84 -10.87 -10.35 3.35
N ARG A 85 -9.71 -10.24 3.99
CA ARG A 85 -8.80 -11.35 4.32
C ARG A 85 -8.72 -11.66 5.80
N LEU A 86 -8.77 -10.66 6.68
CA LEU A 86 -8.68 -10.84 8.12
C LEU A 86 -9.75 -11.80 8.65
N LYS A 87 -10.98 -11.74 8.10
CA LYS A 87 -12.07 -12.69 8.42
C LYS A 87 -11.74 -14.16 8.12
N LYS A 88 -10.73 -14.42 7.30
CA LYS A 88 -10.30 -15.76 6.86
C LYS A 88 -9.02 -16.23 7.55
N LEU A 89 -8.35 -15.36 8.31
CA LEU A 89 -7.13 -15.72 9.03
C LEU A 89 -7.51 -16.45 10.33
N LYS A 90 -7.24 -17.75 10.36
CA LYS A 90 -7.61 -18.63 11.49
C LYS A 90 -6.68 -18.51 12.70
N TYR A 91 -5.50 -17.90 12.53
CA TYR A 91 -4.45 -17.88 13.54
C TYR A 91 -3.78 -16.50 13.57
N GLN A 92 -4.26 -15.62 14.45
CA GLN A 92 -3.53 -14.41 14.85
C GLN A 92 -3.52 -14.33 16.36
N SER A 93 -2.38 -13.92 16.93
CA SER A 93 -2.33 -13.60 18.37
C SER A 93 -3.24 -12.40 18.65
N PRO A 94 -3.83 -12.28 19.86
CA PRO A 94 -4.66 -11.13 20.21
C PRO A 94 -3.93 -9.79 20.02
N ALA A 95 -2.62 -9.74 20.31
CA ALA A 95 -1.79 -8.57 20.10
C ALA A 95 -1.69 -8.19 18.60
N ARG A 96 -1.48 -9.15 17.71
CA ARG A 96 -1.44 -8.89 16.26
C ARG A 96 -2.81 -8.52 15.70
N ALA A 97 -3.87 -9.12 16.23
CA ALA A 97 -5.24 -8.79 15.84
C ALA A 97 -5.57 -7.34 16.20
N ALA A 98 -5.16 -6.86 17.38
CA ALA A 98 -5.34 -5.46 17.79
C ALA A 98 -4.69 -4.47 16.80
N LEU A 99 -3.47 -4.76 16.33
CA LEU A 99 -2.75 -3.95 15.32
C LEU A 99 -3.37 -4.00 13.91
N ASN A 100 -4.27 -4.97 13.66
CA ASN A 100 -4.99 -5.11 12.40
C ASN A 100 -6.46 -4.67 12.51
N THR A 101 -6.79 -3.84 13.50
CA THR A 101 -8.14 -3.30 13.63
C THR A 101 -8.34 -2.15 12.64
N PRO A 102 -9.35 -2.20 11.75
CA PRO A 102 -9.72 -1.06 10.92
C PRO A 102 -10.22 0.10 11.78
N THR A 103 -9.72 1.30 11.53
CA THR A 103 -10.03 2.53 12.28
C THR A 103 -10.70 3.59 11.43
N LEU A 104 -10.56 3.51 10.10
CA LEU A 104 -11.11 4.45 9.14
C LEU A 104 -12.45 3.96 8.58
N LEU A 105 -12.70 2.65 8.58
CA LEU A 105 -13.96 2.07 8.10
C LEU A 105 -15.06 2.06 9.17
N THR A 106 -16.27 2.43 8.76
CA THR A 106 -17.48 2.20 9.57
C THR A 106 -17.77 0.71 9.73
N LEU A 107 -18.55 0.32 10.74
CA LEU A 107 -18.93 -1.08 10.96
C LEU A 107 -19.63 -1.69 9.73
N GLN A 108 -20.40 -0.88 8.99
CA GLN A 108 -21.06 -1.31 7.75
C GLN A 108 -20.03 -1.59 6.64
N GLU A 109 -19.06 -0.71 6.46
CA GLU A 109 -17.98 -0.89 5.49
C GLU A 109 -17.06 -2.07 5.86
N GLN A 110 -16.84 -2.32 7.14
CA GLN A 110 -16.12 -3.52 7.58
C GLN A 110 -16.91 -4.81 7.29
N ALA A 111 -18.25 -4.77 7.42
CA ALA A 111 -19.10 -5.88 7.03
C ALA A 111 -19.04 -6.10 5.51
N GLN A 112 -19.06 -5.02 4.74
CA GLN A 112 -19.08 -5.01 3.27
C GLN A 112 -17.97 -4.08 2.72
N PRO A 113 -16.73 -4.57 2.55
CA PRO A 113 -15.60 -3.74 2.14
C PRO A 113 -15.54 -3.43 0.63
N MET A 114 -16.22 -4.22 -0.21
CA MET A 114 -16.15 -4.06 -1.67
C MET A 114 -16.62 -2.69 -2.19
N PRO A 115 -17.70 -2.07 -1.68
CA PRO A 115 -18.10 -0.72 -2.06
C PRO A 115 -17.00 0.33 -1.86
N VAL A 116 -16.22 0.25 -0.76
CA VAL A 116 -15.11 1.18 -0.49
C VAL A 116 -14.02 1.04 -1.55
N ILE A 117 -13.68 -0.21 -1.90
CA ILE A 117 -12.68 -0.52 -2.94
C ILE A 117 -13.14 0.00 -4.31
N ARG A 118 -14.43 -0.19 -4.66
CA ARG A 118 -15.01 0.32 -5.90
C ARG A 118 -15.01 1.84 -5.97
N GLN A 119 -15.42 2.51 -4.90
CA GLN A 119 -15.42 3.97 -4.83
C GLN A 119 -14.02 4.55 -5.09
N PHE A 120 -12.97 3.91 -4.56
CA PHE A 120 -11.60 4.31 -4.86
C PHE A 120 -11.27 4.17 -6.35
N ALA A 121 -11.60 3.03 -6.97
CA ALA A 121 -11.36 2.78 -8.39
C ALA A 121 -12.15 3.70 -9.32
N GLU A 122 -13.33 4.15 -8.89
CA GLU A 122 -14.18 5.12 -9.60
C GLU A 122 -13.61 6.54 -9.51
N THR A 123 -12.97 6.88 -8.39
CA THR A 123 -12.42 8.21 -8.14
C THR A 123 -11.03 8.38 -8.77
N PHE A 124 -10.16 7.38 -8.62
CA PHE A 124 -8.78 7.41 -9.07
C PHE A 124 -8.55 6.33 -10.12
N THR A 125 -8.08 6.70 -11.31
CA THR A 125 -7.73 5.73 -12.34
C THR A 125 -6.47 4.96 -11.98
N SER A 126 -6.27 3.77 -12.55
CA SER A 126 -5.05 2.98 -12.30
C SER A 126 -3.78 3.75 -12.66
N ALA A 127 -3.80 4.52 -13.75
CA ALA A 127 -2.69 5.38 -14.14
C ALA A 127 -2.42 6.49 -13.12
N TYR A 128 -3.49 7.12 -12.60
CA TYR A 128 -3.37 8.13 -11.53
C TYR A 128 -2.74 7.51 -10.29
N THR A 129 -3.25 6.37 -9.80
CA THR A 129 -2.69 5.72 -8.61
C THR A 129 -1.23 5.30 -8.78
N GLN A 130 -0.83 4.84 -9.97
CA GLN A 130 0.56 4.52 -10.24
C GLN A 130 1.47 5.76 -10.22
N ALA A 131 1.03 6.85 -10.86
CA ALA A 131 1.75 8.12 -10.88
C ALA A 131 1.86 8.71 -9.47
N GLU A 132 0.76 8.81 -8.74
CA GLU A 132 0.72 9.39 -7.39
C GLU A 132 1.59 8.61 -6.40
N LEU A 133 1.61 7.28 -6.47
CA LEU A 133 2.51 6.47 -5.64
C LEU A 133 3.99 6.68 -6.02
N LEU A 134 4.29 6.91 -7.29
CA LEU A 134 5.64 7.18 -7.76
C LEU A 134 6.11 8.57 -7.33
N ASP A 135 5.25 9.58 -7.47
CA ASP A 135 5.51 10.96 -7.03
C ASP A 135 5.71 11.01 -5.50
N LEU A 136 4.92 10.24 -4.74
CA LEU A 136 5.11 10.09 -3.31
C LEU A 136 6.46 9.45 -2.96
N LEU A 137 6.86 8.40 -3.69
CA LEU A 137 8.18 7.78 -3.51
C LEU A 137 9.29 8.79 -3.79
N GLU A 138 9.21 9.51 -4.91
CA GLU A 138 10.17 10.55 -5.29
C GLU A 138 10.32 11.57 -4.16
N ALA A 139 9.21 12.11 -3.68
CA ALA A 139 9.20 13.10 -2.61
C ALA A 139 9.83 12.58 -1.31
N VAL A 140 9.67 11.28 -1.01
CA VAL A 140 10.29 10.64 0.18
C VAL A 140 11.79 10.45 -0.01
N ILE A 141 12.25 10.00 -1.17
CA ILE A 141 13.68 9.73 -1.40
C ILE A 141 14.49 11.02 -1.64
N SER A 142 13.86 12.08 -2.14
CA SER A 142 14.51 13.37 -2.37
C SER A 142 14.48 14.27 -1.14
N TYR A 143 13.75 13.90 -0.08
CA TYR A 143 13.69 14.66 1.17
C TYR A 143 15.07 14.81 1.83
N ARG A 144 15.50 16.07 2.04
CA ARG A 144 16.79 16.43 2.66
C ARG A 144 16.68 17.02 4.06
N GLY A 145 15.49 16.97 4.66
CA GLY A 145 15.27 17.53 6.00
C GLY A 145 15.79 16.65 7.14
N LYS A 146 15.35 16.96 8.37
CA LYS A 146 15.94 16.37 9.59
C LYS A 146 15.34 15.01 9.98
N LYS A 147 14.18 14.64 9.45
CA LYS A 147 13.57 13.33 9.73
C LYS A 147 14.40 12.21 9.12
N LYS A 148 14.73 11.20 9.92
CA LYS A 148 15.50 10.04 9.47
C LYS A 148 14.58 9.07 8.74
N ILE A 149 15.00 8.63 7.57
CA ILE A 149 14.31 7.63 6.75
C ILE A 149 15.18 6.37 6.74
N GLN A 150 14.59 5.21 6.97
CA GLN A 150 15.28 3.94 6.76
C GLN A 150 15.24 3.57 5.26
N LEU A 151 16.18 4.10 4.47
CA LEU A 151 16.19 3.94 3.01
C LEU A 151 16.10 2.47 2.53
N GLY A 152 16.62 1.52 3.32
CA GLY A 152 16.55 0.09 2.98
C GLY A 152 15.13 -0.48 2.93
N SER A 153 14.18 0.06 3.69
CA SER A 153 12.77 -0.38 3.68
C SER A 153 11.91 0.37 2.66
N VAL A 154 12.36 1.52 2.16
CA VAL A 154 11.54 2.43 1.32
C VAL A 154 11.09 1.76 0.02
N VAL A 155 12.00 1.12 -0.70
CA VAL A 155 11.66 0.45 -1.97
C VAL A 155 10.73 -0.75 -1.74
N PHE A 156 10.94 -1.51 -0.66
CA PHE A 156 10.07 -2.65 -0.34
C PHE A 156 8.68 -2.19 0.05
N PHE A 157 8.58 -1.11 0.83
CA PHE A 157 7.30 -0.52 1.19
C PHE A 157 6.56 0.01 -0.04
N TYR A 158 7.24 0.76 -0.92
CA TYR A 158 6.69 1.21 -2.20
C TYR A 158 6.12 0.05 -3.02
N GLN A 159 6.86 -1.05 -3.15
CA GLN A 159 6.37 -2.23 -3.87
C GLN A 159 5.09 -2.80 -3.26
N ARG A 160 4.94 -2.76 -1.93
CA ARG A 160 3.68 -3.19 -1.27
C ARG A 160 2.54 -2.22 -1.57
N LEU A 161 2.79 -0.91 -1.56
CA LEU A 161 1.79 0.08 -1.96
C LEU A 161 1.35 -0.11 -3.41
N CYS A 162 2.29 -0.33 -4.34
CA CYS A 162 1.96 -0.63 -5.74
C CYS A 162 1.08 -1.87 -5.88
N VAL A 163 1.38 -2.93 -5.13
CA VAL A 163 0.55 -4.14 -5.14
C VAL A 163 -0.83 -3.85 -4.57
N LEU A 164 -0.92 -3.19 -3.41
CA LEU A 164 -2.21 -2.79 -2.80
C LEU A 164 -3.04 -1.94 -3.77
N GLY A 165 -2.43 -0.96 -4.44
CA GLY A 165 -3.09 -0.15 -5.47
C GLY A 165 -3.54 -0.97 -6.68
N SER A 166 -2.70 -1.87 -7.19
CA SER A 166 -3.05 -2.74 -8.33
C SER A 166 -4.18 -3.71 -8.01
N LEU A 167 -4.25 -4.20 -6.76
CA LEU A 167 -5.29 -5.13 -6.31
C LEU A 167 -6.68 -4.52 -6.43
N VAL A 168 -6.81 -3.22 -6.17
CA VAL A 168 -8.09 -2.50 -6.29
C VAL A 168 -8.67 -2.69 -7.69
N TYR A 169 -7.89 -2.44 -8.73
CA TYR A 169 -8.35 -2.52 -10.13
C TYR A 169 -8.52 -3.94 -10.66
N GLN A 170 -7.95 -4.94 -9.98
CA GLN A 170 -8.17 -6.35 -10.33
C GLN A 170 -9.43 -6.93 -9.68
N MET A 171 -9.95 -6.26 -8.65
CA MET A 171 -11.11 -6.70 -7.87
C MET A 171 -12.42 -6.00 -8.28
N VAL A 172 -12.33 -4.97 -9.13
CA VAL A 172 -13.46 -4.20 -9.67
C VAL A 172 -13.68 -4.59 -11.12
#